data_AF-O45281-F1
#
_entry.id   AF-O45281-F1
#
_cell.length_a   1.000
_cell.length_b   1.000
_cell.length_c   1.000
_cell.angle_alpha   90.00
_cell.angle_beta   90.00
_cell.angle_gamma   90.00
#
_symmetry.space_group_name_H-M   'P 1'
#
loop_
_entity.id
_entity.type
_entity.pdbx_description
1 polymer ?
#
loop_
_entity_poly.entity_id
_entity_poly.type
_entity_poly.pdbx_seq_one_letter_code
_entity_poly.pdbx_strand_id
1 'polypeptide(L)'
;MLFFFVSSFLAALFSITSCYFNVFILFSILYLKRIPVKSSMSLIYYKLGIDAFYTLSLFFNKLYSILMKISADSSIRNLIFYLIWISTSLGNLRATVALLISFERAVATLFPVFYHNYRQKLSNCIVWFLIILLILFDQYMLFGFCDVVIDTPLDCYNFLCTMNQCYATYWLSHERIFSFSNVFFSAVVSFRLFIWNHFFSTQVSNTISRATRNALFDSFIVIAFNVIPNFMFASFYTIILEKVGELTVATKTAGFMIEALITFQILFGSKKVGPAVVTPQS
;
A
#
# COMPACT_ATOMS: atom_id res chain seq x y z
N MET A 1 -26.59 4.80 -10.70
CA MET A 1 -25.73 5.30 -11.79
C MET A 1 -24.84 6.47 -11.33
N LEU A 2 -25.38 7.61 -10.86
CA LEU A 2 -24.57 8.75 -10.40
C LEU A 2 -23.49 8.37 -9.36
N PHE A 3 -23.87 7.56 -8.36
CA PHE A 3 -22.94 7.08 -7.33
C PHE A 3 -21.72 6.36 -7.92
N PHE A 4 -21.93 5.47 -8.89
CA PHE A 4 -20.86 4.74 -9.56
C PHE A 4 -19.88 5.69 -10.26
N PHE A 5 -20.41 6.66 -11.01
CA PHE A 5 -19.59 7.64 -11.73
C PHE A 5 -18.78 8.50 -10.75
N VAL A 6 -19.40 9.00 -9.68
CA VAL A 6 -18.72 9.83 -8.68
C VAL A 6 -17.62 9.04 -7.99
N SER A 7 -17.90 7.83 -7.49
CA SER A 7 -16.92 6.99 -6.80
C SER A 7 -15.78 6.57 -7.73
N SER A 8 -16.07 6.17 -8.97
CA SER A 8 -15.05 5.77 -9.95
C SER A 8 -14.18 6.95 -10.37
N PHE A 9 -14.78 8.13 -10.56
CA PHE A 9 -14.05 9.35 -10.92
C PHE A 9 -13.12 9.79 -9.77
N LEU A 10 -13.62 9.81 -8.54
CA LEU A 10 -12.80 10.09 -7.36
C LEU A 10 -11.66 9.08 -7.21
N ALA A 11 -11.94 7.78 -7.40
CA ALA A 11 -10.92 6.74 -7.36
C ALA A 11 -9.84 6.95 -8.42
N ALA A 12 -10.21 7.29 -9.65
CA ALA A 12 -9.28 7.61 -10.72
C ALA A 12 -8.42 8.84 -10.39
N LEU A 13 -9.04 9.92 -9.88
CA LEU A 13 -8.36 11.15 -9.48
C LEU A 13 -7.35 10.92 -8.34
N PHE A 14 -7.75 10.18 -7.31
CA PHE A 14 -6.85 9.84 -6.20
C PHE A 14 -5.71 8.92 -6.64
N SER A 15 -6.00 7.97 -7.54
CA SER A 15 -5.00 7.07 -8.09
C SER A 15 -3.94 7.81 -8.90
N ILE A 16 -4.33 8.67 -9.84
CA ILE A 16 -3.36 9.41 -10.65
C ILE A 16 -2.54 10.40 -9.80
N THR A 17 -3.16 11.02 -8.80
CA THR A 17 -2.47 11.91 -7.87
C THR A 17 -1.44 11.15 -7.03
N SER A 18 -1.81 9.98 -6.50
CA SER A 18 -0.90 9.12 -5.75
C SER A 18 0.26 8.62 -6.63
N CYS A 19 -0.02 8.22 -7.88
CA CYS A 19 1.00 7.83 -8.86
C CYS A 19 2.00 8.97 -9.09
N TYR A 20 1.51 10.19 -9.34
CA TYR A 20 2.34 11.37 -9.53
C TYR A 20 3.29 11.60 -8.35
N PHE A 21 2.78 11.57 -7.11
CA PHE A 21 3.63 11.76 -5.92
C PHE A 21 4.67 10.66 -5.75
N ASN A 22 4.29 9.38 -5.94
CA ASN A 22 5.22 8.26 -5.83
C ASN A 22 6.33 8.32 -6.88
N VAL A 23 5.98 8.62 -8.14
CA VAL A 23 6.95 8.82 -9.22
C VAL A 23 7.86 10.02 -8.94
N PHE A 24 7.28 11.15 -8.50
CA PHE A 24 8.05 12.35 -8.19
C PHE A 24 9.06 12.12 -7.05
N ILE A 25 8.65 11.43 -5.99
CA ILE A 25 9.52 11.05 -4.87
C ILE A 25 10.64 10.14 -5.38
N LEU A 26 10.30 9.09 -6.14
CA LEU A 26 11.28 8.14 -6.67
C LEU A 26 12.30 8.82 -7.60
N PHE A 27 11.81 9.67 -8.51
CA PHE A 27 12.65 10.49 -9.40
C PHE A 27 13.57 11.42 -8.60
N SER A 28 13.05 12.03 -7.54
CA SER A 28 13.85 12.92 -6.70
C SER A 28 14.94 12.21 -5.90
N ILE A 29 14.70 10.96 -5.49
CA ILE A 29 15.67 10.12 -4.78
C ILE A 29 16.74 9.58 -5.75
N LEU A 30 16.31 8.93 -6.84
CA LEU A 30 17.21 8.19 -7.74
C LEU A 30 17.94 9.10 -8.74
N TYR A 31 17.22 10.06 -9.32
CA TYR A 31 17.75 10.91 -10.40
C TYR A 31 18.27 12.26 -9.88
N LEU A 32 17.44 13.01 -9.14
CA LEU A 32 17.85 14.32 -8.63
C LEU A 32 18.79 14.23 -7.43
N LYS A 33 18.99 13.04 -6.85
CA LYS A 33 19.83 12.79 -5.66
C LYS A 33 19.57 13.78 -4.51
N ARG A 34 18.34 14.29 -4.38
CA ARG A 34 17.98 15.26 -3.32
C ARG A 34 17.99 14.64 -1.93
N ILE A 35 17.92 13.31 -1.86
CA ILE A 35 17.88 12.51 -0.63
C ILE A 35 18.94 11.41 -0.76
N PRO A 36 19.85 11.24 0.22
CA PRO A 36 20.88 10.21 0.14
C PRO A 36 20.24 8.81 0.16
N VAL A 37 20.57 7.99 -0.83
CA VAL A 37 20.12 6.60 -0.92
C VAL A 37 20.78 5.79 0.18
N LYS A 38 19.98 5.15 1.04
CA LYS A 38 20.47 4.24 2.08
C LYS A 38 20.06 2.82 1.75
N SER A 39 21.00 1.88 1.76
CA SER A 39 20.72 0.45 1.54
C SER A 39 19.66 -0.09 2.53
N SER A 40 19.66 0.44 3.75
CA SER A 40 18.67 0.16 4.80
C SER A 40 17.24 0.65 4.50
N MET A 41 17.02 1.42 3.43
CA MET A 41 15.71 1.89 3.00
C MET A 41 15.30 1.29 1.64
N SER A 42 16.03 0.27 1.16
CA SER A 42 15.78 -0.37 -0.14
C SER A 42 14.33 -0.83 -0.32
N LEU A 43 13.76 -1.53 0.66
CA LEU A 43 12.35 -1.97 0.61
C LEU A 43 11.35 -0.82 0.51
N ILE A 44 11.65 0.33 1.15
CA ILE A 44 10.79 1.52 1.05
C ILE A 44 10.83 2.07 -0.39
N TYR A 45 12.01 2.09 -1.03
CA TYR A 45 12.10 2.53 -2.43
C TYR A 45 11.35 1.59 -3.38
N TYR A 46 11.43 0.28 -3.15
CA TYR A 46 10.66 -0.69 -3.94
C TYR A 46 9.15 -0.52 -3.72
N LYS A 47 8.72 -0.30 -2.47
CA LYS A 47 7.33 0.01 -2.16
C LYS A 47 6.83 1.23 -2.93
N LEU A 48 7.60 2.34 -2.96
CA LEU A 48 7.25 3.53 -3.74
C LEU A 48 7.09 3.23 -5.23
N GLY A 49 7.97 2.40 -5.81
CA GLY A 49 7.86 1.96 -7.19
C GLY A 49 6.61 1.12 -7.44
N ILE A 50 6.34 0.13 -6.59
CA ILE A 50 5.14 -0.70 -6.67
C ILE A 50 3.87 0.14 -6.52
N ASP A 51 3.86 1.10 -5.61
CA ASP A 51 2.74 2.02 -5.38
C ASP A 51 2.45 2.86 -6.63
N ALA A 52 3.49 3.33 -7.33
CA ALA A 52 3.33 4.04 -8.59
C ALA A 52 2.68 3.15 -9.67
N PHE A 53 3.19 1.93 -9.88
CA PHE A 53 2.61 1.00 -10.88
C PHE A 53 1.19 0.58 -10.52
N TYR A 54 0.93 0.30 -9.25
CA TYR A 54 -0.39 -0.12 -8.77
C TYR A 54 -1.43 1.00 -8.91
N THR A 55 -1.09 2.23 -8.52
CA THR A 55 -2.01 3.36 -8.65
C THR A 55 -2.21 3.75 -10.13
N LEU A 56 -1.20 3.57 -10.99
CA LEU A 56 -1.37 3.71 -12.42
C LEU A 56 -2.32 2.65 -13.01
N SER A 57 -2.18 1.38 -12.60
CA SER A 57 -3.08 0.31 -13.09
C SER A 57 -4.52 0.55 -12.63
N LEU A 58 -4.73 1.01 -11.40
CA LEU A 58 -6.05 1.39 -10.88
C LEU A 58 -6.66 2.57 -11.65
N PHE A 59 -5.85 3.55 -12.06
CA PHE A 59 -6.33 4.65 -12.89
C PHE A 59 -6.89 4.15 -14.22
N PHE A 60 -6.13 3.32 -14.95
CA PHE A 60 -6.59 2.75 -16.21
C PHE A 60 -7.80 1.83 -16.04
N ASN A 61 -7.82 1.03 -14.97
CA ASN A 61 -8.96 0.20 -14.61
C ASN A 61 -10.25 1.04 -14.47
N LYS A 62 -10.19 2.11 -13.66
CA LYS A 62 -11.36 2.97 -13.42
C LYS A 62 -11.75 3.82 -14.61
N LEU A 63 -10.78 4.31 -15.38
CA LEU A 63 -11.06 4.97 -16.65
C LEU A 63 -11.83 4.05 -17.60
N TYR A 64 -11.39 2.80 -17.73
CA TYR A 64 -12.04 1.81 -18.57
C TYR A 64 -13.44 1.41 -18.07
N SER A 65 -13.62 1.20 -16.76
CA SER A 65 -14.94 0.94 -16.17
C SER A 65 -15.93 2.10 -16.39
N ILE A 66 -15.47 3.35 -16.36
CA ILE A 66 -16.29 4.53 -16.69
C ILE A 66 -16.68 4.51 -18.18
N LEU A 67 -15.73 4.24 -19.07
CA LEU A 67 -15.97 4.18 -20.52
C LEU A 67 -16.98 3.09 -20.88
N MET A 68 -16.82 1.88 -20.35
CA MET A 68 -17.77 0.77 -20.56
C MET A 68 -19.18 1.11 -20.08
N LYS A 69 -19.31 1.90 -19.00
CA LYS A 69 -20.61 2.31 -18.47
C LYS A 69 -21.30 3.38 -19.33
N ILE A 70 -20.53 4.20 -20.05
CA ILE A 70 -21.04 5.25 -20.95
C ILE A 70 -21.37 4.66 -22.32
N SER A 71 -20.52 3.79 -22.85
CA SER A 71 -20.65 3.18 -24.17
C SER A 71 -20.30 1.70 -24.09
N ALA A 72 -21.33 0.85 -24.09
CA ALA A 72 -21.15 -0.61 -24.14
C ALA A 72 -20.42 -1.05 -25.42
N ASP A 73 -20.52 -0.27 -26.50
CA ASP A 73 -19.85 -0.51 -27.78
C ASP A 73 -18.32 -0.38 -27.69
N SER A 74 -17.81 0.30 -26.65
CA SER A 74 -16.37 0.44 -26.40
C SER A 74 -15.77 -0.78 -25.67
N SER A 75 -16.53 -1.86 -25.46
CA SER A 75 -16.06 -3.05 -24.76
C SER A 75 -15.08 -3.86 -25.61
N ILE A 76 -13.84 -3.96 -25.13
CA ILE A 76 -12.81 -4.84 -25.68
C ILE A 76 -12.82 -6.15 -24.88
N ARG A 77 -13.01 -7.28 -25.58
CA ARG A 77 -13.06 -8.62 -24.97
C ARG A 77 -11.85 -8.85 -24.07
N ASN A 78 -12.12 -9.30 -22.84
CA ASN A 78 -11.13 -9.63 -21.80
C ASN A 78 -10.21 -8.46 -21.33
N LEU A 79 -10.35 -7.23 -21.83
CA LEU A 79 -9.51 -6.11 -21.39
C LEU A 79 -9.71 -5.77 -19.90
N ILE A 80 -10.96 -5.82 -19.43
CA ILE A 80 -11.27 -5.60 -18.01
C ILE A 80 -10.57 -6.63 -17.13
N PHE A 81 -10.48 -7.89 -17.59
CA PHE A 81 -9.78 -8.96 -16.88
C PHE A 81 -8.31 -8.61 -16.68
N TYR A 82 -7.60 -8.22 -17.75
CA TYR A 82 -6.19 -7.88 -17.64
C TYR A 82 -5.95 -6.65 -16.75
N LEU A 83 -6.79 -5.62 -16.84
CA LEU A 83 -6.68 -4.43 -15.99
C LEU A 83 -6.91 -4.75 -14.51
N ILE A 84 -7.87 -5.62 -14.21
CA ILE A 84 -8.16 -6.07 -12.85
C ILE A 84 -7.05 -6.97 -12.34
N TRP A 85 -6.60 -7.93 -13.15
CA TRP A 85 -5.55 -8.88 -12.81
C TRP A 85 -4.21 -8.20 -12.51
N ILE A 86 -3.80 -7.23 -13.33
CA ILE A 86 -2.59 -6.42 -13.07
C ILE A 86 -2.76 -5.67 -11.75
N SER A 87 -3.92 -5.06 -11.53
CA SER A 87 -4.18 -4.28 -10.31
C SER A 87 -4.19 -5.16 -9.06
N THR A 88 -4.81 -6.34 -9.10
CA THR A 88 -4.87 -7.26 -7.96
C THR A 88 -3.49 -7.84 -7.65
N SER A 89 -2.74 -8.22 -8.68
CA SER A 89 -1.36 -8.72 -8.53
C SER A 89 -0.43 -7.66 -7.92
N LEU A 90 -0.49 -6.42 -8.43
CA LEU A 90 0.28 -5.31 -7.87
C LEU A 90 -0.17 -4.93 -6.46
N GLY A 91 -1.47 -5.04 -6.16
CA GLY A 91 -2.03 -4.85 -4.82
C GLY A 91 -1.50 -5.89 -3.81
N ASN A 92 -1.44 -7.17 -4.21
CA ASN A 92 -0.87 -8.25 -3.40
C ASN A 92 0.63 -8.06 -3.17
N LEU A 93 1.37 -7.66 -4.21
CA LEU A 93 2.78 -7.32 -4.11
C LEU A 93 3.00 -6.15 -3.15
N ARG A 94 2.20 -5.08 -3.26
CA ARG A 94 2.23 -3.93 -2.33
C ARG A 94 2.00 -4.38 -0.89
N ALA A 95 0.95 -5.16 -0.63
CA ALA A 95 0.62 -5.64 0.71
C ALA A 95 1.76 -6.48 1.31
N THR A 96 2.39 -7.32 0.48
CA THR A 96 3.54 -8.13 0.86
C THR A 96 4.74 -7.29 1.26
N VAL A 97 5.14 -6.32 0.42
CA VAL A 97 6.27 -5.44 0.72
C VAL A 97 5.98 -4.57 1.96
N ALA A 98 4.75 -4.08 2.12
CA ALA A 98 4.35 -3.33 3.31
C ALA A 98 4.48 -4.18 4.59
N LEU A 99 4.01 -5.43 4.57
CA LEU A 99 4.15 -6.35 5.70
C LEU A 99 5.62 -6.63 6.03
N LEU A 100 6.46 -6.87 5.02
CA LEU A 100 7.88 -7.09 5.21
C LEU A 100 8.58 -5.88 5.83
N ILE A 101 8.23 -4.66 5.41
CA ILE A 101 8.74 -3.42 6.02
C ILE A 101 8.33 -3.31 7.49
N SER A 102 7.06 -3.59 7.82
CA SER A 102 6.57 -3.49 9.20
C SER A 102 7.16 -4.56 10.10
N PHE A 103 7.31 -5.79 9.59
CA PHE A 103 8.04 -6.85 10.28
C PHE A 103 9.50 -6.46 10.52
N GLU A 104 10.19 -5.95 9.50
CA GLU A 104 11.57 -5.49 9.63
C GLU A 104 11.71 -4.39 10.70
N ARG A 105 10.78 -3.42 10.73
CA ARG A 105 10.72 -2.37 11.75
C ARG A 105 10.46 -2.94 13.15
N ALA A 106 9.59 -3.94 13.28
CA ALA A 106 9.32 -4.62 14.54
C ALA A 106 10.58 -5.33 15.06
N VAL A 107 11.26 -6.10 14.21
CA VAL A 107 12.53 -6.76 14.56
C VAL A 107 13.60 -5.74 14.95
N ALA A 108 13.75 -4.65 14.19
CA ALA A 108 14.71 -3.59 14.49
C ALA A 108 14.46 -2.91 15.85
N THR A 109 13.18 -2.76 16.24
CA THR A 109 12.78 -2.07 17.47
C THR A 109 12.81 -2.99 18.70
N LEU A 110 12.43 -4.26 18.52
CA LEU A 110 12.39 -5.25 19.60
C LEU A 110 13.78 -5.84 19.90
N PHE A 111 14.57 -6.09 18.85
CA PHE A 111 15.88 -6.75 18.95
C PHE A 111 16.98 -5.93 18.22
N PRO A 112 17.30 -4.71 18.69
CA PRO A 112 18.21 -3.81 17.98
C PRO A 112 19.62 -4.38 17.78
N VAL A 113 20.15 -5.09 18.79
CA VAL A 113 21.49 -5.71 18.74
C VAL A 113 21.54 -6.84 17.70
N PHE A 114 20.53 -7.72 17.72
CA PHE A 114 20.42 -8.81 16.74
C PHE A 114 20.29 -8.25 15.33
N TYR A 115 19.43 -7.24 15.16
CA TYR A 115 19.21 -6.60 13.88
C TYR A 115 20.48 -5.95 13.32
N HIS A 116 21.24 -5.22 14.14
CA HIS A 116 22.50 -4.61 13.69
C HIS A 116 23.52 -5.65 13.19
N ASN A 117 23.66 -6.76 13.92
CA ASN A 117 24.65 -7.80 13.63
C ASN A 117 24.26 -8.70 12.44
N TYR A 118 22.97 -9.00 12.26
CA TYR A 118 22.50 -9.97 11.25
C TYR A 118 21.95 -9.32 9.99
N ARG A 119 21.40 -8.10 10.05
CA ARG A 119 20.78 -7.47 8.87
C ARG A 119 21.75 -7.30 7.72
N GLN A 120 23.00 -6.91 8.00
CA GLN A 120 24.02 -6.76 6.95
C GLN A 120 24.32 -8.08 6.23
N LYS A 121 24.04 -9.23 6.86
CA LYS A 121 24.19 -10.57 6.29
C LYS A 121 22.93 -11.06 5.57
N LEU A 122 21.75 -10.55 5.92
CA LEU A 122 20.51 -10.90 5.25
C LEU A 122 20.47 -10.18 3.89
N SER A 123 20.81 -10.91 2.84
CA SER A 123 20.79 -10.38 1.48
C SER A 123 19.37 -10.00 1.08
N ASN A 124 19.22 -8.83 0.44
CA ASN A 124 17.98 -8.44 -0.25
C ASN A 124 17.49 -9.53 -1.23
N CYS A 125 18.38 -10.41 -1.71
CA CYS A 125 18.03 -11.56 -2.54
C CYS A 125 17.05 -12.52 -1.86
N ILE A 126 17.18 -12.77 -0.55
CA ILE A 126 16.26 -13.66 0.18
C ILE A 126 14.87 -13.03 0.24
N VAL A 127 14.82 -11.72 0.47
CA VAL A 127 13.56 -10.96 0.50
C VAL A 127 12.86 -11.02 -0.86
N TRP A 128 13.61 -10.83 -1.95
CA TRP A 128 13.08 -10.95 -3.31
C TRP A 128 12.61 -12.36 -3.65
N PHE A 129 13.34 -13.39 -3.22
CA PHE A 129 12.95 -14.77 -3.41
C PHE A 129 11.60 -15.06 -2.75
N LEU A 130 11.40 -14.62 -1.50
CA LEU A 130 10.11 -14.75 -0.79
C LEU A 130 8.97 -14.02 -1.52
N ILE A 131 9.22 -12.80 -2.01
CA ILE A 131 8.23 -12.02 -2.77
C ILE A 131 7.82 -12.78 -4.04
N ILE A 132 8.77 -13.33 -4.78
CA ILE A 132 8.52 -14.09 -6.02
C ILE A 132 7.68 -15.34 -5.72
N LEU A 133 8.03 -16.10 -4.67
CA LEU A 133 7.26 -17.28 -4.28
C LEU A 133 5.81 -16.94 -3.94
N LEU A 134 5.57 -15.83 -3.23
CA LEU A 134 4.22 -15.38 -2.88
C LEU A 134 3.43 -14.95 -4.12
N ILE A 135 4.05 -14.26 -5.08
CA ILE A 135 3.38 -13.93 -6.36
C ILE A 135 3.05 -15.22 -7.13
N LEU A 136 3.97 -16.17 -7.22
CA LEU A 136 3.71 -17.44 -7.91
C LEU A 136 2.57 -18.22 -7.25
N PHE A 137 2.50 -18.21 -5.91
CA PHE A 137 1.40 -18.81 -5.17
C PHE A 137 0.06 -18.11 -5.48
N ASP A 138 0.05 -16.77 -5.58
CA ASP A 138 -1.14 -16.01 -5.97
C ASP A 138 -1.64 -16.37 -7.38
N GLN A 139 -0.72 -16.51 -8.34
CA GLN A 139 -1.06 -16.96 -9.70
C GLN A 139 -1.53 -18.41 -9.73
N TYR A 140 -0.94 -19.29 -8.90
CA TYR A 140 -1.41 -20.66 -8.72
C TYR A 140 -2.83 -20.69 -8.13
N MET A 141 -3.14 -19.84 -7.15
CA MET A 141 -4.49 -19.74 -6.61
C MET A 141 -5.50 -19.26 -7.66
N LEU A 142 -5.11 -18.31 -8.51
CA LEU A 142 -5.96 -17.76 -9.58
C LEU A 142 -6.27 -18.78 -10.69
N PHE A 143 -5.23 -19.31 -11.34
CA PHE A 143 -5.38 -20.15 -12.53
C PHE A 143 -5.36 -21.65 -12.22
N GLY A 144 -4.78 -22.07 -11.11
CA GLY A 144 -4.66 -23.48 -10.73
C GLY A 144 -5.77 -23.94 -9.80
N PHE A 145 -5.86 -23.37 -8.61
CA PHE A 145 -6.81 -23.84 -7.59
C PHE A 145 -8.23 -23.36 -7.83
N CYS A 146 -8.42 -22.06 -8.11
CA CYS A 146 -9.74 -21.51 -8.38
C CYS A 146 -10.17 -21.64 -9.83
N ASP A 147 -9.30 -22.08 -10.74
CA ASP A 147 -9.61 -22.33 -12.17
C ASP A 147 -10.37 -21.16 -12.84
N VAL A 148 -9.84 -19.93 -12.69
CA VAL A 148 -10.42 -18.75 -13.33
C VAL A 148 -10.11 -18.79 -14.83
N VAL A 149 -11.15 -19.00 -15.64
CA VAL A 149 -11.07 -18.97 -17.11
C VAL A 149 -11.15 -17.52 -17.63
N ILE A 150 -10.29 -17.19 -18.60
CA ILE A 150 -10.25 -15.86 -19.24
C ILE A 150 -11.34 -15.76 -20.33
N ASP A 151 -12.61 -15.74 -19.90
CA ASP A 151 -13.75 -15.48 -20.77
C ASP A 151 -14.74 -14.56 -20.07
N THR A 152 -14.40 -13.27 -20.02
CA THR A 152 -15.16 -12.28 -19.26
C THR A 152 -16.32 -11.74 -20.10
N PRO A 153 -17.56 -11.71 -19.55
CA PRO A 153 -18.71 -11.13 -20.24
C PRO A 153 -18.48 -9.67 -20.67
N LEU A 154 -19.04 -9.27 -21.82
CA LEU A 154 -18.83 -7.91 -22.35
C LEU A 154 -19.51 -6.81 -21.51
N ASP A 155 -20.54 -7.18 -20.74
CA ASP A 155 -21.24 -6.31 -19.79
C ASP A 155 -20.55 -6.26 -18.41
N CYS A 156 -19.38 -6.89 -18.27
CA CYS A 156 -18.63 -6.96 -17.03
C CYS A 156 -17.69 -5.77 -16.83
N TYR A 157 -17.86 -5.02 -15.73
CA TYR A 157 -17.04 -3.84 -15.44
C TYR A 157 -16.45 -3.81 -14.03
N ASN A 158 -16.61 -4.88 -13.25
CA ASN A 158 -16.16 -4.97 -11.86
C ASN A 158 -15.44 -6.29 -11.55
N PHE A 159 -14.76 -6.32 -10.40
CA PHE A 159 -13.96 -7.45 -9.92
C PHE A 159 -14.77 -8.74 -9.75
N LEU A 160 -15.98 -8.66 -9.19
CA LEU A 160 -16.78 -9.83 -8.83
C LEU A 160 -17.42 -10.54 -10.02
N CYS A 161 -17.61 -9.84 -11.14
CA CYS A 161 -18.05 -10.45 -12.38
C CYS A 161 -16.86 -11.01 -13.19
N THR A 162 -15.65 -10.45 -13.00
CA THR A 162 -14.44 -10.87 -13.70
C THR A 162 -13.81 -12.11 -13.08
N MET A 163 -13.81 -12.17 -11.75
CA MET A 163 -13.21 -13.24 -10.96
C MET A 163 -14.31 -14.08 -10.33
N ASN A 164 -14.13 -15.40 -10.30
CA ASN A 164 -15.09 -16.27 -9.64
C ASN A 164 -15.07 -16.09 -8.11
N GLN A 165 -16.09 -16.66 -7.45
CA GLN A 165 -16.26 -16.53 -6.01
C GLN A 165 -15.11 -17.16 -5.20
N CYS A 166 -14.48 -18.22 -5.72
CA CYS A 166 -13.31 -18.84 -5.09
C CYS A 166 -12.17 -17.85 -4.95
N TYR A 167 -11.75 -17.24 -6.07
CA TYR A 167 -10.63 -16.31 -6.08
C TYR A 167 -10.97 -15.02 -5.32
N ALA A 168 -12.20 -14.52 -5.44
CA ALA A 168 -12.65 -13.35 -4.70
C ALA A 168 -12.57 -13.56 -3.18
N THR A 169 -12.96 -14.75 -2.69
CA THR A 169 -12.91 -15.10 -1.27
C THR A 169 -11.46 -15.25 -0.79
N TYR A 170 -10.62 -15.92 -1.56
CA TYR A 170 -9.18 -16.04 -1.30
C TYR A 170 -8.53 -14.65 -1.22
N TRP A 171 -8.75 -13.79 -2.22
CA TRP A 171 -8.17 -12.46 -2.29
C TRP A 171 -8.58 -11.59 -1.10
N LEU A 172 -9.87 -11.60 -0.72
CA LEU A 172 -10.35 -10.90 0.48
C LEU A 172 -9.71 -11.43 1.77
N SER A 173 -9.54 -12.76 1.88
CA SER A 173 -8.89 -13.37 3.04
C SER A 173 -7.42 -12.97 3.13
N HIS A 174 -6.70 -13.06 2.00
CA HIS A 174 -5.31 -12.63 1.88
C HIS A 174 -5.15 -11.16 2.29
N GLU A 175 -5.98 -10.27 1.76
CA GLU A 175 -5.94 -8.85 2.09
C GLU A 175 -6.19 -8.59 3.59
N ARG A 176 -7.13 -9.31 4.21
CA ARG A 176 -7.40 -9.21 5.66
C ARG A 176 -6.21 -9.65 6.49
N ILE A 177 -5.64 -10.82 6.19
CA ILE A 177 -4.51 -11.39 6.94
C ILE A 177 -3.31 -10.43 6.89
N PHE A 178 -2.97 -9.92 5.71
CA PHE A 178 -1.84 -9.02 5.53
C PHE A 178 -2.08 -7.67 6.21
N SER A 179 -3.29 -7.11 6.08
CA SER A 179 -3.64 -5.84 6.73
C SER A 179 -3.63 -5.93 8.25
N PHE A 180 -4.21 -6.99 8.82
CA PHE A 180 -4.21 -7.23 10.26
C PHE A 180 -2.79 -7.42 10.79
N SER A 181 -1.98 -8.21 10.09
CA SER A 181 -0.58 -8.42 10.45
C SER A 181 0.22 -7.10 10.40
N ASN A 182 -0.03 -6.26 9.39
CA ASN A 182 0.61 -4.95 9.28
C ASN A 182 0.23 -4.04 10.46
N VAL A 183 -1.07 -3.97 10.81
CA VAL A 183 -1.55 -3.22 11.98
C VAL A 183 -0.94 -3.75 13.28
N PHE A 184 -0.86 -5.07 13.44
CA PHE A 184 -0.25 -5.71 14.60
C PHE A 184 1.22 -5.30 14.76
N PHE A 185 2.04 -5.45 13.72
CA PHE A 185 3.46 -5.08 13.79
C PHE A 185 3.66 -3.59 14.03
N SER A 186 2.86 -2.73 13.40
CA SER A 186 2.95 -1.29 13.62
C SER A 186 2.51 -0.91 15.04
N ALA A 187 1.48 -1.57 15.61
CA ALA A 187 1.08 -1.38 17.00
C ALA A 187 2.18 -1.81 17.99
N VAL A 188 2.85 -2.94 17.73
CA VAL A 188 4.00 -3.41 18.52
C VAL A 188 5.14 -2.39 18.50
N VAL A 189 5.47 -1.84 17.33
CA VAL A 189 6.48 -0.78 17.19
C VAL A 189 6.07 0.48 17.95
N SER A 190 4.84 0.96 17.76
CA SER A 190 4.33 2.15 18.43
C SER A 190 4.32 2.00 19.96
N PHE A 191 3.87 0.85 20.48
CA PHE A 191 3.86 0.56 21.91
C PHE A 191 5.27 0.52 22.50
N ARG A 192 6.21 -0.15 21.81
CA ARG A 192 7.60 -0.20 22.24
C ARG A 192 8.25 1.18 22.26
N LEU A 193 8.01 2.00 21.24
CA LEU A 193 8.51 3.38 21.17
C LEU A 193 7.86 4.29 22.21
N PHE A 194 6.58 4.08 22.54
CA PHE A 194 5.89 4.81 23.59
C PHE A 194 6.49 4.52 24.97
N ILE A 195 6.70 3.24 25.31
CA ILE A 195 7.40 2.84 26.54
C ILE A 195 8.79 3.44 26.58
N TRP A 196 9.57 3.33 25.49
CA TRP A 196 10.92 3.87 25.45
C TRP A 196 10.95 5.38 25.69
N ASN A 197 10.05 6.13 25.03
CA ASN A 197 9.95 7.57 25.19
C ASN A 197 9.44 8.00 26.57
N HIS A 198 8.62 7.19 27.23
CA HIS A 198 8.11 7.52 28.56
C HIS A 198 9.15 7.23 29.66
N PHE A 199 9.83 6.08 29.60
CA PHE A 199 10.72 5.62 30.66
C PHE A 199 12.18 6.06 30.50
N PHE A 200 12.67 6.27 29.27
CA PHE A 200 14.09 6.52 28.99
C PHE A 200 14.36 7.90 28.39
N SER A 201 13.49 8.89 28.63
CA SER A 201 13.59 10.25 28.08
C SER A 201 14.76 11.05 28.67
N THR A 202 15.98 10.71 28.26
CA THR A 202 17.18 11.54 28.39
C THR A 202 17.59 11.96 26.97
N GLN A 203 17.15 13.14 26.55
CA GLN A 203 17.61 13.91 25.37
C GLN A 203 17.47 13.35 23.93
N VAL A 204 16.99 12.13 23.67
CA VAL A 204 16.88 11.58 22.28
C VAL A 204 15.51 11.89 21.58
N SER A 205 14.78 12.90 22.03
CA SER A 205 13.32 13.00 21.80
C SER A 205 12.87 13.28 20.36
N ASN A 206 13.59 14.08 19.58
CA ASN A 206 13.05 14.58 18.30
C ASN A 206 13.01 13.54 17.17
N THR A 207 14.04 12.68 17.06
CA THR A 207 14.10 11.66 16.00
C THR A 207 13.20 10.47 16.29
N ILE A 208 13.16 10.04 17.57
CA ILE A 208 12.29 8.97 18.03
C ILE A 208 10.82 9.38 17.90
N SER A 209 10.45 10.61 18.31
CA SER A 209 9.10 11.14 18.15
C SER A 209 8.63 11.11 16.69
N ARG A 210 9.51 11.46 15.74
CA ARG A 210 9.19 11.41 14.31
C ARG A 210 8.95 9.98 13.80
N ALA A 211 9.76 9.01 14.23
CA ALA A 211 9.58 7.61 13.87
C ALA A 211 8.28 7.02 14.44
N THR A 212 7.98 7.29 15.71
CA THR A 212 6.73 6.88 16.37
C THR A 212 5.52 7.47 15.67
N ARG A 213 5.58 8.76 15.33
CA ARG A 213 4.51 9.45 14.59
C ARG A 213 4.27 8.83 13.22
N ASN A 214 5.33 8.48 12.50
CA ASN A 214 5.19 7.82 11.20
C ASN A 214 4.56 6.42 11.33
N ALA A 215 4.93 5.63 12.34
CA ALA A 215 4.34 4.31 12.59
C ALA A 215 2.85 4.39 12.98
N LEU A 216 2.49 5.40 13.79
CA LEU A 216 1.09 5.67 14.16
C LEU A 216 0.26 6.09 12.93
N PHE A 217 0.78 6.99 12.09
CA PHE A 217 0.08 7.39 10.88
C PHE A 217 -0.10 6.24 9.89
N ASP A 218 0.92 5.40 9.68
CA ASP A 218 0.81 4.21 8.85
C ASP A 218 -0.30 3.27 9.35
N SER A 219 -0.33 3.01 10.66
CA SER A 219 -1.38 2.20 11.30
C SER A 219 -2.77 2.82 11.11
N PHE A 220 -2.90 4.12 11.37
CA PHE A 220 -4.16 4.84 11.25
C PHE A 220 -4.70 4.81 9.82
N ILE A 221 -3.84 5.04 8.83
CA ILE A 221 -4.22 5.01 7.41
C ILE A 221 -4.70 3.61 7.02
N VAL A 222 -3.97 2.57 7.41
CA VAL A 222 -4.34 1.18 7.11
C VAL A 222 -5.67 0.80 7.78
N ILE A 223 -5.91 1.21 9.02
CA ILE A 223 -7.18 0.94 9.70
C ILE A 223 -8.32 1.69 9.01
N ALA A 224 -8.18 3.02 8.85
CA ALA A 224 -9.25 3.90 8.38
C ALA A 224 -9.61 3.68 6.91
N PHE A 225 -8.61 3.47 6.05
CA PHE A 225 -8.80 3.40 4.59
C PHE A 225 -8.70 1.99 4.01
N ASN A 226 -8.30 0.99 4.79
CA ASN A 226 -8.22 -0.40 4.30
C ASN A 226 -9.07 -1.37 5.12
N VAL A 227 -8.79 -1.52 6.41
CA VAL A 227 -9.45 -2.53 7.27
C VAL A 227 -10.95 -2.24 7.40
N ILE A 228 -11.32 -0.98 7.73
CA ILE A 228 -12.73 -0.60 7.89
C ILE A 228 -13.49 -0.76 6.56
N PRO A 229 -13.04 -0.20 5.42
CA PRO A 229 -13.72 -0.41 4.14
C PRO A 229 -13.85 -1.89 3.75
N ASN A 230 -12.82 -2.71 3.95
CA ASN A 230 -12.88 -4.15 3.65
C ASN A 230 -13.85 -4.90 4.55
N PHE A 231 -13.91 -4.55 5.84
CA PHE A 231 -14.86 -5.15 6.77
C PHE A 231 -16.30 -4.79 6.39
N MET A 232 -16.53 -3.54 5.97
CA MET A 232 -17.82 -3.10 5.44
C MET A 232 -18.17 -3.88 4.16
N PHE A 233 -17.23 -4.01 3.23
CA PHE A 233 -17.42 -4.78 2.00
C PHE A 233 -17.77 -6.26 2.28
N ALA A 234 -17.11 -6.87 3.25
CA ALA A 234 -17.36 -8.23 3.68
C ALA A 234 -18.73 -8.45 4.32
N SER A 235 -19.12 -7.53 5.20
CA SER A 235 -20.34 -7.67 6.02
C SER A 235 -21.61 -7.33 5.22
N PHE A 236 -21.51 -6.36 4.32
CA PHE A 236 -22.61 -5.92 3.47
C PHE A 236 -22.59 -6.58 2.08
N TYR A 237 -21.78 -7.63 1.91
CA TYR A 237 -21.58 -8.35 0.65
C TYR A 237 -22.90 -8.77 -0.02
N THR A 238 -23.92 -9.12 0.76
CA THR A 238 -25.20 -9.62 0.25
C THR A 238 -26.21 -8.55 -0.15
N ILE A 239 -26.06 -7.29 0.28
CA ILE A 239 -27.15 -6.30 0.15
C ILE A 239 -26.83 -5.20 -0.86
N ILE A 240 -25.55 -4.85 -1.08
CA ILE A 240 -25.19 -3.69 -1.93
C ILE A 240 -23.85 -3.91 -2.69
N LEU A 241 -23.79 -4.98 -3.48
CA LEU A 241 -22.58 -5.46 -4.17
C LEU A 241 -21.89 -4.40 -5.06
N GLU A 242 -22.66 -3.67 -5.87
CA GLU A 242 -22.08 -2.67 -6.79
C GLU A 242 -21.63 -1.38 -6.09
N LYS A 243 -22.41 -0.87 -5.12
CA LYS A 243 -22.08 0.42 -4.49
C LYS A 243 -20.94 0.28 -3.48
N VAL A 244 -20.92 -0.81 -2.72
CA VAL A 244 -19.91 -0.96 -1.65
C VAL A 244 -18.53 -1.25 -2.26
N GLY A 245 -18.45 -1.98 -3.37
CA GLY A 245 -17.19 -2.21 -4.09
C GLY A 245 -16.55 -0.91 -4.58
N GLU A 246 -17.31 -0.08 -5.29
CA GLU A 246 -16.79 1.20 -5.81
C GLU A 246 -16.39 2.17 -4.71
N LEU A 247 -17.19 2.25 -3.64
CA LEU A 247 -16.86 3.06 -2.47
C LEU A 247 -15.56 2.59 -1.81
N THR A 248 -15.39 1.27 -1.69
CA THR A 248 -14.18 0.68 -1.09
C THR A 248 -12.93 1.01 -1.91
N VAL A 249 -13.02 1.03 -3.24
CA VAL A 249 -11.88 1.43 -4.07
C VAL A 249 -11.60 2.93 -3.93
N ALA A 250 -12.63 3.78 -3.89
CA ALA A 250 -12.47 5.21 -3.68
C ALA A 250 -11.83 5.55 -2.32
N THR A 251 -12.22 4.86 -1.25
CA THR A 251 -11.61 5.07 0.08
C THR A 251 -10.18 4.56 0.14
N LYS A 252 -9.87 3.38 -0.43
CA LYS A 252 -8.49 2.86 -0.51
C LYS A 252 -7.56 3.79 -1.27
N THR A 253 -8.00 4.26 -2.44
CA THR A 253 -7.21 5.18 -3.28
C THR A 253 -6.99 6.53 -2.59
N ALA A 254 -7.98 7.03 -1.84
CA ALA A 254 -7.79 8.19 -0.97
C ALA A 254 -6.71 7.93 0.09
N GLY A 255 -6.71 6.75 0.73
CA GLY A 255 -5.66 6.34 1.66
C GLY A 255 -4.26 6.36 1.04
N PHE A 256 -4.10 5.83 -0.18
CA PHE A 256 -2.82 5.84 -0.90
C PHE A 256 -2.37 7.25 -1.29
N MET A 257 -3.30 8.13 -1.64
CA MET A 257 -3.00 9.54 -1.89
C MET A 257 -2.50 10.23 -0.61
N ILE A 258 -3.17 10.02 0.52
CA ILE A 258 -2.78 10.59 1.82
C ILE A 258 -1.41 10.06 2.25
N GLU A 259 -1.15 8.76 2.09
CA GLU A 259 0.13 8.15 2.39
C GLU A 259 1.28 8.76 1.54
N ALA A 260 1.04 8.94 0.24
CA ALA A 260 2.02 9.56 -0.66
C ALA A 260 2.29 11.03 -0.29
N LEU A 261 1.24 11.79 0.08
CA LEU A 261 1.36 13.17 0.54
C LEU A 261 2.15 13.29 1.84
N ILE A 262 1.86 12.43 2.84
CA ILE A 262 2.60 12.40 4.11
C ILE A 262 4.07 12.04 3.85
N THR A 263 4.33 11.05 3.00
CA THR A 263 5.69 10.64 2.64
C THR A 263 6.45 11.78 1.95
N PHE A 264 5.79 12.47 1.02
CA PHE A 264 6.33 13.66 0.37
C PHE A 264 6.69 14.75 1.39
N GLN A 265 5.77 15.10 2.29
CA GLN A 265 6.00 16.11 3.33
C GLN A 265 7.14 15.73 4.28
N ILE A 266 7.24 14.47 4.66
CA ILE A 266 8.33 13.98 5.52
C ILE A 266 9.68 14.11 4.78
N LEU A 267 9.74 13.68 3.52
CA LEU A 267 11.01 13.65 2.79
C LEU A 267 11.50 15.06 2.39
N PHE A 268 10.61 15.96 1.98
CA PHE A 268 10.96 17.30 1.51
C PHE A 268 10.79 18.42 2.54
N GLY A 269 9.90 18.24 3.52
CA GLY A 269 9.60 19.25 4.54
C GLY A 269 10.69 19.42 5.60
N SER A 270 11.77 18.64 5.54
CA SER A 270 12.89 18.72 6.51
C SER A 270 13.88 19.88 6.26
N LYS A 271 13.43 21.01 5.70
CA LYS A 271 14.30 22.19 5.48
C LYS A 271 14.26 23.16 6.68
N LYS A 272 15.46 23.34 7.28
CA LYS A 272 15.92 24.37 8.25
C LYS A 272 15.63 24.13 9.75
N VAL A 273 16.45 23.27 10.40
CA VAL A 273 16.91 23.55 11.77
C VAL A 273 18.40 23.91 11.62
N GLY A 274 18.73 25.19 11.77
CA GLY A 274 20.12 25.67 11.76
C GLY A 274 20.92 25.09 12.93
N PRO A 275 22.26 25.20 12.92
CA PRO A 275 23.05 24.75 14.05
C PRO A 275 22.65 25.58 15.27
N ALA A 276 22.20 24.93 16.34
CA ALA A 276 22.12 25.57 17.63
C ALA A 276 23.54 25.92 18.04
N VAL A 277 23.91 27.19 17.88
CA VAL A 277 25.11 27.78 18.47
C VAL A 277 24.87 27.75 19.97
N VAL A 278 25.50 26.78 20.65
CA VAL A 278 25.64 26.80 22.10
C VAL A 278 26.76 27.80 22.40
N THR A 279 26.39 29.02 22.78
CA THR A 279 27.31 29.93 23.44
C THR A 279 27.61 29.40 24.85
N PRO A 280 28.88 29.34 25.29
CA PRO A 280 29.17 29.03 26.67
C PRO A 280 28.70 30.20 27.54
N GLN A 281 27.98 29.89 28.62
CA GLN A 281 27.81 30.81 29.72
C GLN A 281 29.10 30.80 30.56
N SER A 282 29.57 32.03 30.86
CA SER A 282 30.73 32.45 31.66
C SER A 282 32.12 32.06 31.15
#